data_AF-A0A174TZC0-F1
#
_entry.id   AF-A0A174TZC0-F1
#
_cell.length_a   1.000
_cell.length_b   1.000
_cell.length_c   1.000
_cell.angle_alpha   90.00
_cell.angle_beta   90.00
_cell.angle_gamma   90.00
#
_symmetry.space_group_name_H-M   'P 1'
#
loop_
_entity.id
_entity.type
_entity.pdbx_description
1 polymer ?
#
loop_
_entity_poly.entity_id
_entity_poly.type
_entity_poly.pdbx_seq_one_letter_code
_entity_poly.pdbx_strand_id
1 'polypeptide(L)'
;MAEMKNICGKIPVELHEKVRAEIEEKETSTQIFIRQVIEEHFNRLEGKGEESMEKRTLAVQVTEELFQRVKWAVTKEGIKQKDFIIRIIEKAVEEVEAKWQELEQPEEIDNLEETEEIA
;
A
#
# COMPACT_ATOMS: atom_id res chain seq x y z
N MET A 1 9.18 -33.19 2.88
CA MET A 1 10.25 -32.55 2.07
C MET A 1 9.65 -32.28 0.70
N ALA A 2 9.76 -31.06 0.17
CA ALA A 2 9.34 -30.81 -1.20
C ALA A 2 10.28 -31.54 -2.17
N GLU A 3 9.72 -32.14 -3.22
CA GLU A 3 10.51 -32.78 -4.28
C GLU A 3 11.31 -31.71 -5.03
N MET A 4 12.64 -31.83 -5.08
CA MET A 4 13.51 -30.87 -5.78
C MET A 4 13.97 -31.44 -7.12
N LYS A 5 13.94 -30.61 -8.17
CA LYS A 5 14.44 -30.94 -9.51
C LYS A 5 15.50 -29.93 -9.93
N ASN A 6 16.53 -30.39 -10.65
CA ASN A 6 17.59 -29.54 -11.14
C ASN A 6 17.14 -28.72 -12.36
N ILE A 7 17.61 -27.48 -12.46
CA ILE A 7 17.47 -26.61 -13.63
C ILE A 7 18.85 -26.41 -14.27
N CYS A 8 18.95 -26.61 -15.60
CA CYS A 8 20.18 -26.47 -16.37
C CYS A 8 19.93 -25.69 -17.66
N GLY A 9 20.75 -24.69 -17.97
CA GLY A 9 20.66 -23.89 -19.19
C GLY A 9 21.97 -23.17 -19.51
N LYS A 10 22.23 -22.91 -20.79
CA LYS A 10 23.35 -22.07 -21.23
C LYS A 10 22.90 -20.61 -21.26
N ILE A 11 23.71 -19.72 -20.71
CA ILE A 11 23.48 -18.26 -20.75
C ILE A 11 24.68 -17.56 -21.42
N PRO A 12 24.49 -16.38 -22.02
CA PRO A 12 25.58 -15.54 -22.52
C PRO A 12 26.64 -15.26 -21.46
N VAL A 13 27.91 -15.18 -21.89
CA VAL A 13 29.06 -14.96 -20.99
C VAL A 13 28.90 -13.69 -20.15
N GLU A 14 28.44 -12.61 -20.75
CA GLU A 14 28.21 -11.33 -20.04
C GLU A 14 27.21 -11.47 -18.89
N LEU A 15 26.13 -12.25 -19.08
CA LEU A 15 25.15 -12.51 -18.01
C LEU A 15 25.73 -13.43 -16.95
N HIS A 16 26.52 -14.44 -17.35
CA HIS A 16 27.20 -15.32 -16.42
C HIS A 16 28.18 -14.55 -15.50
N GLU A 17 28.94 -13.61 -16.05
CA GLU A 17 29.86 -12.78 -15.28
C GLU A 17 29.14 -11.89 -14.26
N LYS A 18 28.02 -11.27 -14.66
CA LYS A 18 27.18 -10.47 -13.74
C LYS A 18 26.61 -11.32 -12.60
N VAL A 19 26.05 -12.49 -12.94
CA VAL A 19 25.51 -13.43 -11.95
C VAL A 19 26.59 -13.86 -10.97
N ARG A 20 27.80 -14.14 -11.47
CA ARG A 20 28.92 -14.52 -10.61
C ARG A 20 29.37 -13.41 -9.67
N ALA A 21 29.49 -12.18 -10.18
CA ALA A 21 29.84 -11.02 -9.37
C ALA A 21 28.83 -10.80 -8.24
N GLU A 22 27.53 -10.93 -8.53
CA GLU A 22 26.47 -10.75 -7.53
C GLU A 22 26.45 -11.88 -6.48
N ILE A 23 26.78 -13.12 -6.89
CA ILE A 23 26.90 -14.25 -5.97
C ILE A 23 28.08 -14.04 -4.99
N GLU A 24 29.22 -13.59 -5.51
CA GLU A 24 30.43 -13.29 -4.72
C GLU A 24 30.19 -12.11 -3.78
N GLU A 25 29.52 -11.05 -4.24
CA GLU A 25 29.17 -9.87 -3.42
C GLU A 25 28.20 -10.21 -2.28
N LYS A 26 27.17 -11.04 -2.56
CA LYS A 26 26.14 -11.41 -1.59
C LYS A 26 26.50 -12.64 -0.74
N GLU A 27 27.72 -13.16 -0.88
CA GLU A 27 28.21 -14.38 -0.22
C GLU A 27 27.20 -15.56 -0.29
N THR A 28 26.51 -15.69 -1.42
CA THR A 28 25.44 -16.69 -1.61
C THR A 28 25.90 -17.85 -2.49
N SER A 29 25.05 -18.84 -2.70
CA SER A 29 25.32 -19.92 -3.67
C SER A 29 24.52 -19.71 -4.95
N THR A 30 25.04 -20.22 -6.06
CA THR A 30 24.33 -20.19 -7.36
C THR A 30 22.94 -20.80 -7.27
N GLN A 31 22.76 -21.86 -6.46
CA GLN A 31 21.45 -22.49 -6.25
C GLN A 31 20.46 -21.56 -5.55
N ILE A 32 20.91 -20.86 -4.50
CA ILE A 32 20.08 -19.91 -3.76
C ILE A 32 19.73 -18.72 -4.66
N PHE A 33 20.72 -18.21 -5.39
CA PHE A 33 20.55 -17.11 -6.33
C PHE A 33 19.51 -17.43 -7.41
N ILE A 34 19.66 -18.56 -8.11
CA ILE A 34 18.73 -18.98 -9.16
C ILE A 34 17.32 -19.18 -8.58
N ARG A 35 17.21 -19.76 -7.38
CA ARG A 35 15.92 -19.90 -6.70
C ARG A 35 15.27 -18.54 -6.46
N GLN A 36 16.01 -17.57 -5.92
CA GLN A 36 15.51 -16.22 -5.66
C GLN A 36 15.03 -15.52 -6.93
N VAL A 37 15.82 -15.58 -8.01
CA VAL A 37 15.46 -14.97 -9.30
C VAL A 37 14.19 -15.62 -9.87
N ILE A 38 14.05 -16.94 -9.77
CA ILE A 38 12.86 -17.67 -10.22
C ILE A 38 11.64 -17.30 -9.35
N GLU A 39 11.79 -17.30 -8.02
CA GLU A 39 10.74 -16.91 -7.07
C GLU A 39 10.29 -15.47 -7.33
N GLU A 40 11.22 -14.53 -7.49
CA GLU A 40 10.93 -13.13 -7.81
C GLU A 40 10.21 -13.00 -9.16
N HIS A 41 10.67 -13.71 -10.20
CA HIS A 41 10.07 -13.68 -11.52
C HIS A 41 8.60 -14.13 -11.49
N PHE A 42 8.32 -15.26 -10.84
CA PHE A 42 6.96 -15.78 -10.73
C PHE A 42 6.10 -14.99 -9.74
N ASN A 43 6.64 -14.53 -8.61
CA ASN A 43 5.90 -13.63 -7.71
C ASN A 43 5.52 -12.32 -8.40
N ARG A 44 6.37 -11.80 -9.30
CA ARG A 44 6.06 -10.63 -10.12
C ARG A 44 5.00 -10.94 -11.19
N LEU A 45 5.09 -12.09 -11.86
CA LEU A 45 4.09 -12.50 -12.87
C LEU A 45 2.73 -12.83 -12.26
N GLU A 46 2.71 -13.40 -11.06
CA GLU A 46 1.49 -13.69 -10.30
C GLU A 46 0.92 -12.46 -9.59
N GLY A 47 1.51 -11.27 -9.78
CA GLY A 47 1.05 -10.03 -9.12
C GLY A 47 1.28 -10.01 -7.61
N LYS A 48 1.89 -11.05 -7.02
CA LYS A 48 2.20 -11.14 -5.58
C LYS A 48 3.23 -10.11 -5.10
N GLY A 49 3.93 -9.44 -6.02
CA GLY A 49 4.73 -8.24 -5.74
C GLY A 49 3.91 -6.94 -5.65
N GLU A 50 2.71 -6.90 -6.25
CA GLU A 50 1.75 -5.78 -6.25
C GLU A 50 0.57 -5.98 -5.30
N GLU A 51 0.28 -7.20 -4.85
CA GLU A 51 -0.74 -7.50 -3.84
C GLU A 51 -0.48 -6.83 -2.47
N SER A 52 0.72 -6.26 -2.24
CA SER A 52 1.04 -5.47 -1.05
C SER A 52 0.93 -3.95 -1.26
N MET A 53 0.29 -3.45 -2.32
CA MET A 53 0.00 -2.00 -2.44
C MET A 53 -1.44 -1.60 -2.15
N GLU A 54 -2.37 -2.55 -1.96
CA GLU A 54 -3.77 -2.20 -1.65
C GLU A 54 -3.98 -1.77 -0.19
N LYS A 55 -3.11 -2.23 0.73
CA LYS A 55 -3.21 -1.92 2.16
C LYS A 55 -1.84 -1.55 2.72
N ARG A 56 -1.71 -0.31 3.19
CA ARG A 56 -0.55 0.16 3.97
C ARG A 56 -0.87 0.08 5.47
N THR A 57 0.10 -0.32 6.28
CA THR A 57 -0.05 -0.34 7.75
C THR A 57 0.26 1.03 8.32
N LEU A 58 -0.69 1.61 9.06
CA LEU A 58 -0.48 2.79 9.89
C LEU A 58 -0.25 2.36 11.35
N ALA A 59 0.98 2.51 11.84
CA ALA A 59 1.33 2.21 13.23
C ALA A 59 1.44 3.51 14.03
N VAL A 60 0.74 3.60 15.15
CA VAL A 60 0.71 4.77 16.04
C VAL A 60 0.84 4.32 17.49
N GLN A 61 1.66 5.01 18.27
CA GLN A 61 1.75 4.82 19.72
C GLN A 61 0.71 5.70 20.42
N VAL A 62 0.02 5.14 21.41
CA VAL A 62 -0.98 5.84 22.22
C VAL A 62 -0.66 5.67 23.71
N THR A 63 -1.21 6.54 24.55
CA THR A 63 -1.08 6.39 26.00
C THR A 63 -1.85 5.16 26.50
N GLU A 64 -1.43 4.60 27.64
CA GLU A 64 -2.11 3.46 28.27
C GLU A 64 -3.58 3.78 28.59
N GLU A 65 -3.86 5.00 29.04
CA GLU A 65 -5.22 5.46 29.31
C GLU A 65 -6.10 5.41 28.06
N LEU A 66 -5.59 5.91 26.93
CA LEU A 66 -6.32 5.88 25.66
C LEU A 66 -6.53 4.45 25.17
N PHE A 67 -5.52 3.59 25.32
CA PHE A 67 -5.61 2.18 24.96
C PHE A 67 -6.74 1.46 25.72
N GLN A 68 -6.83 1.65 27.04
CA GLN A 68 -7.91 1.06 27.84
C GLN A 68 -9.29 1.59 27.46
N ARG A 69 -9.41 2.90 27.18
CA ARG A 69 -10.66 3.50 26.71
C ARG A 69 -11.12 2.94 25.36
N VAL A 70 -10.20 2.76 24.42
CA VAL A 70 -10.48 2.12 23.12
C VAL A 70 -10.96 0.69 23.33
N LYS A 71 -10.26 -0.09 24.17
CA LYS A 71 -10.66 -1.48 24.48
C LYS A 71 -12.07 -1.56 25.06
N TRP A 72 -12.42 -0.65 25.98
CA TRP A 72 -13.77 -0.58 26.55
C TRP A 72 -14.83 -0.26 25.48
N ALA A 73 -14.57 0.73 24.62
CA ALA A 73 -15.50 1.14 23.56
C ALA A 73 -15.74 0.00 22.55
N VAL A 74 -14.68 -0.65 22.09
CA VAL A 74 -14.74 -1.82 21.19
C VAL A 74 -15.58 -2.95 21.80
N THR A 75 -15.39 -3.21 23.10
CA THR A 75 -16.16 -4.24 23.82
C THR A 75 -17.64 -3.87 23.92
N LYS A 76 -17.97 -2.59 24.13
CA LYS A 76 -19.34 -2.11 24.23
C LYS A 76 -20.09 -2.14 22.90
N GLU A 77 -19.42 -1.83 21.80
CA GLU A 77 -20.00 -1.92 20.47
C GLU A 77 -20.06 -3.34 19.91
N GLY A 78 -19.29 -4.28 20.48
CA GLY A 78 -19.27 -5.68 20.06
C GLY A 78 -18.65 -5.89 18.67
N ILE A 79 -17.80 -4.96 18.22
CA ILE A 79 -17.10 -5.04 16.93
C ILE A 79 -15.61 -5.36 17.11
N LYS A 80 -14.91 -5.67 16.03
CA LYS A 80 -13.46 -5.90 16.08
C LYS A 80 -12.73 -4.56 16.25
N GLN A 81 -11.65 -4.54 17.05
CA GLN A 81 -10.84 -3.34 17.28
C GLN A 81 -10.34 -2.71 15.97
N LYS A 82 -9.94 -3.54 14.99
CA LYS A 82 -9.54 -3.08 13.65
C LYS A 82 -10.66 -2.29 12.98
N ASP A 83 -11.87 -2.84 12.95
CA ASP A 83 -13.00 -2.24 12.24
C ASP A 83 -13.46 -0.95 12.94
N PHE A 84 -13.40 -0.92 14.27
CA PHE A 84 -13.63 0.30 15.06
C PHE A 84 -12.65 1.41 14.70
N ILE A 85 -11.35 1.11 14.65
CA ILE A 85 -10.31 2.10 14.33
C ILE A 85 -10.45 2.59 12.88
N ILE A 86 -10.69 1.68 11.93
CA ILE A 86 -10.87 2.05 10.52
C ILE A 86 -12.04 3.03 10.36
N ARG A 87 -13.20 2.75 10.96
CA ARG A 87 -14.37 3.64 10.90
C ARG A 87 -14.10 5.04 11.45
N ILE A 88 -13.34 5.13 12.54
CA ILE A 88 -12.95 6.43 13.13
C ILE A 88 -12.06 7.19 12.15
N ILE A 89 -11.09 6.52 11.53
CA ILE A 89 -10.17 7.14 10.56
C ILE A 89 -10.95 7.61 9.33
N GLU A 90 -11.79 6.75 8.74
CA GLU A 90 -12.60 7.09 7.56
C GLU A 90 -13.46 8.32 7.82
N LYS A 91 -14.19 8.34 8.94
CA LYS A 91 -15.01 9.49 9.32
C LYS A 91 -14.17 10.76 9.52
N ALA A 92 -13.02 10.65 10.18
CA ALA A 92 -12.16 11.81 10.41
C ALA A 92 -11.55 12.35 9.11
N VAL A 93 -11.25 11.48 8.15
CA VAL A 93 -10.76 11.87 6.81
C VAL A 93 -11.87 12.54 6.01
N GLU A 94 -13.07 11.96 5.98
CA GLU A 94 -14.24 12.53 5.29
C GLU A 94 -14.58 13.94 5.82
N GLU A 95 -14.53 14.15 7.14
CA GLU A 95 -14.73 15.47 7.75
C GLU A 95 -13.65 16.50 7.36
N VAL A 96 -12.43 16.05 7.06
CA VAL A 96 -11.36 16.91 6.55
C VAL A 96 -11.59 17.21 5.08
N GLU A 97 -11.82 16.19 4.25
CA GLU A 97 -12.05 16.32 2.80
C GLU A 97 -13.24 17.24 2.51
N ALA A 98 -14.36 17.10 3.23
CA ALA A 98 -15.53 17.96 3.09
C ALA A 98 -15.20 19.45 3.31
N LYS A 99 -14.43 19.77 4.35
CA LYS A 99 -14.03 21.16 4.65
C LYS A 99 -13.20 21.79 3.54
N TRP A 100 -12.37 21.01 2.86
CA TRP A 100 -11.55 21.51 1.76
C TRP A 100 -12.34 21.59 0.45
N GLN A 101 -13.30 20.69 0.23
CA GLN A 101 -14.20 20.74 -0.93
C GLN A 101 -15.21 21.90 -0.87
N GLU A 102 -15.65 22.30 0.33
CA GLU A 102 -16.46 23.51 0.53
C GLU A 102 -15.68 24.81 0.24
N LEU A 103 -14.35 24.81 0.43
CA LEU A 103 -13.49 25.98 0.15
C LEU A 103 -13.05 26.07 -1.32
N GLU A 104 -13.01 24.94 -2.04
CA GLU A 104 -12.64 24.88 -3.46
C GLU A 104 -13.84 25.07 -4.42
N GLN A 105 -15.07 25.12 -3.92
CA GLN A 105 -16.21 25.55 -4.73
C GLN A 105 -16.13 27.08 -4.90
N PRO A 106 -15.86 27.60 -6.11
CA PRO A 106 -16.00 29.02 -6.34
C PRO A 106 -17.47 29.36 -6.10
N GLU A 107 -17.69 30.37 -5.27
CA GLU A 107 -18.97 31.04 -5.15
C GLU A 107 -19.51 31.26 -6.58
N GLU A 108 -20.60 30.60 -6.96
CA GLU A 108 -21.44 31.06 -8.07
C GLU A 108 -22.04 32.39 -7.62
N ILE A 109 -21.22 33.44 -7.70
CA ILE A 109 -21.66 34.81 -7.54
C ILE A 109 -22.44 35.13 -8.82
N ASP A 110 -23.75 34.88 -8.71
CA ASP A 110 -24.81 35.83 -9.08
C ASP A 110 -24.45 36.77 -10.24
N ASN A 111 -24.83 36.38 -11.46
CA ASN A 111 -25.07 37.33 -12.55
C ASN A 111 -26.54 37.24 -12.94
N LEU A 112 -27.40 37.68 -12.04
CA LEU A 112 -28.69 38.26 -12.40
C LEU A 112 -28.54 39.79 -12.40
N GLU A 113 -29.06 40.39 -13.48
CA GLU A 113 -29.29 41.83 -13.71
C GLU A 113 -28.10 42.69 -14.18
N GLU A 114 -27.99 42.88 -15.49
CA GLU A 114 -28.32 44.17 -16.16
C GLU A 114 -27.83 44.14 -17.62
N THR A 115 -28.78 44.14 -18.56
CA THR A 115 -28.78 45.03 -19.74
C THR A 115 -30.11 44.80 -20.45
N GLU A 116 -31.16 45.45 -19.92
CA GLU A 116 -32.10 46.11 -20.81
C GLU A 116 -31.31 47.10 -21.71
N GLU A 117 -31.88 47.39 -22.87
CA GLU A 117 -31.50 48.46 -23.81
C GLU A 117 -30.21 48.28 -24.61
N ILE A 118 -30.31 47.70 -25.82
CA ILE A 118 -29.99 48.47 -27.04
C ILE A 118 -30.93 48.00 -28.18
N ALA A 119 -31.55 49.00 -28.80
CA ALA A 119 -32.57 48.98 -29.84
C ALA A 119 -32.22 48.24 -31.15
#